data_AF-A0A7J8NJ06-F1
#
_entry.id   AF-A0A7J8NJ06-F1
#
_cell.length_a   1.000
_cell.length_b   1.000
_cell.length_c   1.000
_cell.angle_alpha   90.00
_cell.angle_beta   90.00
_cell.angle_gamma   90.00
#
_symmetry.space_group_name_H-M   'P 1'
#
loop_
_entity.id
_entity.type
_entity.pdbx_description
1 polymer ?
#
loop_
_entity_poly.entity_id
_entity_poly.type
_entity_poly.pdbx_seq_one_letter_code
_entity_poly.pdbx_strand_id
1 'polypeptide(L)'
;MGIEEDVINSRSKKVGMKKYLVFYIGEGPAAIKTNWIMQEYRLSKSDSSSTKSSKRRGHSKDYSKWVVCRVYERNCSEDEDDGDDDDDGTQLSCLDEVFLSLDDMDEISLPFN
;
A
#
# COMPACT_ATOMS: atom_id res chain seq x y z
N MET A 1 -4.91 -4.53 8.54
CA MET A 1 -5.66 -3.31 8.94
C MET A 1 -4.67 -2.16 8.92
N GLY A 2 -4.80 -1.22 7.99
CA GLY A 2 -3.82 -0.15 7.77
C GLY A 2 -3.89 0.93 8.85
N ILE A 3 -2.75 1.56 9.14
CA ILE A 3 -2.67 2.75 9.97
C ILE A 3 -3.24 3.96 9.21
N GLU A 4 -4.05 4.77 9.87
CA GLU A 4 -4.59 6.03 9.33
C GLU A 4 -4.04 7.21 10.13
N GLU A 5 -3.51 8.20 9.42
CA GLU A 5 -2.85 9.40 9.97
C GLU A 5 -3.48 10.68 9.42
N ASP A 6 -3.49 11.74 10.22
CA ASP A 6 -3.95 13.05 9.79
C ASP A 6 -2.89 13.76 8.93
N VAL A 7 -3.31 14.31 7.78
CA VAL A 7 -2.45 15.14 6.95
C VAL A 7 -2.64 16.59 7.36
N ILE A 8 -1.59 17.17 7.93
CA ILE A 8 -1.58 18.54 8.46
C ILE A 8 -0.70 19.40 7.57
N ASN A 9 -1.19 20.59 7.19
CA ASN A 9 -0.39 21.54 6.42
C ASN A 9 0.55 22.38 7.32
N SER A 10 1.38 23.23 6.71
CA SER A 10 2.29 24.13 7.43
C SER A 10 1.63 25.12 8.40
N ARG A 11 0.30 25.27 8.35
CA ARG A 11 -0.50 26.13 9.24
C ARG A 11 -1.21 25.33 10.34
N SER A 12 -0.77 24.10 10.61
CA SER A 12 -1.37 23.19 11.59
C SER A 12 -2.85 22.89 11.35
N LYS A 13 -3.31 23.02 10.09
CA LYS A 13 -4.68 22.70 9.71
C LYS A 13 -4.73 21.31 9.07
N LYS A 14 -5.62 20.45 9.56
CA LYS A 14 -5.97 19.19 8.91
C LYS A 14 -6.54 19.45 7.51
N VAL A 15 -5.90 18.89 6.50
CA VAL A 15 -6.33 18.97 5.11
C VAL A 15 -6.82 17.64 4.57
N GLY A 16 -6.48 16.53 5.21
CA GLY A 16 -6.82 15.20 4.75
C GLY A 16 -6.45 14.10 5.73
N MET A 17 -6.49 12.88 5.23
CA MET A 17 -6.06 11.66 5.92
C MET A 17 -5.16 10.85 4.98
N LYS A 18 -4.19 10.16 5.55
CA LYS A 18 -3.28 9.25 4.86
C LYS A 18 -3.46 7.85 5.42
N LYS A 19 -3.62 6.86 4.54
CA LYS A 19 -3.73 5.44 4.89
C LYS A 19 -2.59 4.66 4.27
N TYR A 20 -1.99 3.76 5.05
CA TYR A 20 -0.93 2.87 4.56
C TYR A 20 -1.50 1.47 4.32
N LEU A 21 -1.17 0.90 3.16
CA LEU A 21 -1.58 -0.43 2.74
C LEU A 21 -0.36 -1.20 2.23
N VAL A 22 -0.43 -2.51 2.36
CA VAL A 22 0.55 -3.46 1.83
C VAL A 22 -0.17 -4.36 0.84
N PHE A 23 0.45 -4.65 -0.29
CA PHE A 23 -0.10 -5.60 -1.25
C PHE A 23 0.24 -7.03 -0.87
N TYR A 24 -0.67 -7.94 -1.17
CA TYR A 24 -0.51 -9.38 -0.98
C TYR A 24 -0.77 -10.09 -2.31
N ILE A 25 -0.05 -11.18 -2.55
CA ILE A 25 -0.28 -12.10 -3.68
C ILE A 25 -1.11 -13.27 -3.17
N GLY A 26 -2.13 -13.66 -3.93
CA GLY A 26 -3.09 -14.71 -3.57
C GLY A 26 -4.25 -14.22 -2.68
N GLU A 27 -5.10 -15.15 -2.25
CA GLU A 27 -6.28 -14.88 -1.43
C GLU A 27 -6.33 -15.75 -0.18
N GLY A 28 -6.98 -15.27 0.88
CA GLY A 28 -7.20 -16.04 2.10
C GLY A 28 -5.95 -16.17 2.99
N PRO A 29 -5.88 -17.21 3.84
CA PRO A 29 -4.81 -17.35 4.84
C PRO A 29 -3.42 -17.64 4.24
N ALA A 30 -3.36 -18.06 2.98
CA ALA A 30 -2.12 -18.33 2.26
C ALA A 30 -1.58 -17.11 1.49
N ALA A 31 -2.20 -15.93 1.65
CA ALA A 31 -1.77 -14.73 0.93
C ALA A 31 -0.38 -14.28 1.39
N ILE A 32 0.53 -14.11 0.44
CA ILE A 32 1.94 -13.76 0.71
C ILE A 32 2.07 -12.24 0.71
N LYS A 33 2.63 -11.69 1.79
CA LYS A 33 2.89 -10.24 1.91
C LYS A 33 4.00 -9.85 0.93
N THR A 34 3.76 -8.82 0.12
CA THR A 34 4.79 -8.27 -0.78
C THR A 34 5.50 -7.06 -0.18
N ASN A 35 6.57 -6.63 -0.84
CA ASN A 35 7.24 -5.36 -0.54
C ASN A 35 6.56 -4.12 -1.13
N TRP A 36 5.45 -4.29 -1.84
CA TRP A 36 4.72 -3.18 -2.40
C TRP A 36 3.89 -2.48 -1.33
N ILE A 37 4.17 -1.19 -1.16
CA ILE A 37 3.49 -0.30 -0.24
C ILE A 37 2.66 0.71 -1.03
N MET A 38 1.41 0.92 -0.58
CA MET A 38 0.55 2.00 -1.04
C MET A 38 0.29 2.99 0.09
N GLN A 39 0.43 4.27 -0.24
CA GLN A 39 -0.04 5.37 0.59
C GLN A 39 -1.22 6.02 -0.13
N GLU A 40 -2.42 5.87 0.44
CA GLU A 40 -3.63 6.50 -0.05
C GLU A 40 -3.89 7.81 0.71
N TYR A 41 -4.10 8.90 -0.02
CA TYR A 41 -4.38 10.22 0.53
C TYR A 41 -5.79 10.65 0.15
N ARG A 42 -6.58 11.00 1.17
CA ARG A 42 -7.96 11.49 1.03
C ARG A 42 -8.07 12.92 1.52
N LEU A 43 -8.63 13.80 0.70
CA LEU A 43 -8.90 15.17 1.11
C LEU A 43 -10.08 15.22 2.09
N SER A 44 -9.94 15.95 3.20
CA SER A 44 -11.06 16.20 4.11
C SER A 44 -12.08 17.10 3.42
N LYS A 45 -13.37 16.77 3.54
CA LYS A 45 -14.43 17.68 3.09
C LYS A 45 -14.27 19.00 3.84
N SER A 46 -14.16 20.08 3.08
CA SER A 46 -14.22 21.43 3.65
C SER A 46 -15.60 21.60 4.26
N ASP A 47 -15.71 21.57 5.59
CA ASP A 47 -16.86 22.12 6.30
C ASP A 47 -16.85 23.64 6.11
N SER A 48 -17.25 24.09 4.92
CA SER A 48 -17.59 25.49 4.69
C SER A 48 -18.97 25.78 5.29
N SER A 49 -19.16 25.46 6.57
CA SER A 49 -20.35 25.80 7.36
C SER A 49 -20.16 27.10 8.15
N SER A 50 -19.14 27.90 7.81
CA SER A 50 -19.09 29.30 8.24
C SER A 50 -20.09 30.12 7.42
N THR A 51 -21.28 30.25 8.00
CA THR A 51 -22.09 31.48 8.02
C THR A 51 -21.76 32.56 6.98
N LYS A 52 -22.80 32.89 6.20
CA LYS A 52 -23.15 34.19 5.59
C LYS A 52 -22.91 34.35 4.09
N SER A 53 -24.05 34.43 3.42
CA SER A 53 -24.44 35.47 2.47
C SER A 53 -23.67 35.58 1.14
N SER A 54 -24.47 35.72 0.09
CA SER A 54 -24.12 36.40 -1.17
C SER A 54 -23.37 35.57 -2.22
N LYS A 55 -24.17 34.93 -3.07
CA LYS A 55 -24.08 35.06 -4.54
C LYS A 55 -22.67 35.12 -5.13
N ARG A 56 -21.94 34.01 -5.13
CA ARG A 56 -21.07 33.64 -6.26
C ARG A 56 -21.19 32.14 -6.48
N ARG A 57 -22.13 31.75 -7.36
CA ARG A 57 -22.19 30.40 -7.94
C ARG A 57 -20.98 30.21 -8.85
N GLY A 58 -19.79 30.18 -8.29
CA GLY A 58 -18.64 29.55 -8.91
C GLY A 58 -18.76 28.07 -8.60
N HIS A 59 -18.69 27.22 -9.63
CA HIS A 59 -18.64 25.78 -9.48
C HIS A 59 -17.38 25.43 -8.67
N SER A 60 -17.49 25.39 -7.34
CA SER A 60 -16.41 24.88 -6.50
C SER A 60 -16.18 23.45 -6.93
N LYS A 61 -14.99 23.15 -7.46
CA LYS A 61 -14.64 21.80 -7.87
C LYS A 61 -14.50 20.96 -6.61
N ASP A 62 -15.46 20.06 -6.39
CA ASP A 62 -15.38 19.09 -5.32
C ASP A 62 -14.33 18.03 -5.67
N TYR A 63 -13.17 18.15 -5.04
CA TYR A 63 -12.08 17.17 -5.17
C TYR A 63 -12.16 16.04 -4.14
N SER A 64 -13.13 16.07 -3.22
CA SER A 64 -13.26 15.05 -2.16
C SER A 64 -13.64 13.66 -2.69
N LYS A 65 -14.05 13.57 -3.97
CA LYS A 65 -14.32 12.30 -4.67
C LYS A 65 -13.07 11.58 -5.18
N TRP A 66 -11.93 12.28 -5.24
CA TRP A 66 -10.68 11.72 -5.72
C TRP A 66 -9.78 11.33 -4.56
N VAL A 67 -8.95 10.32 -4.80
CA VAL A 67 -7.85 9.94 -3.91
C VAL A 67 -6.54 10.05 -4.67
N VAL A 68 -5.46 10.32 -3.96
CA VAL A 68 -4.11 10.28 -4.52
C VAL A 68 -3.40 9.08 -3.92
N CYS A 69 -2.81 8.24 -4.76
CA CYS A 69 -2.06 7.08 -4.30
C CYS A 69 -0.58 7.24 -4.66
N ARG A 70 0.31 6.93 -3.72
CA ARG A 70 1.72 6.70 -3.98
C ARG A 70 2.01 5.22 -3.79
N VAL A 71 2.53 4.57 -4.83
CA VAL A 71 2.89 3.15 -4.81
C VAL A 71 4.39 3.03 -5.02
N TYR A 72 5.04 2.22 -4.20
CA TYR A 72 6.47 1.96 -4.27
C TYR A 72 6.82 0.60 -3.66
N GLU A 73 7.97 0.07 -4.03
CA GLU A 73 8.55 -1.13 -3.45
C GLU A 73 9.52 -0.73 -2.33
N ARG A 74 9.45 -1.41 -1.17
CA ARG A 74 10.42 -1.27 -0.08
C ARG A 74 11.55 -2.30 -0.26
N ASN A 75 12.77 -1.94 0.09
CA ASN A 75 13.85 -2.92 0.14
C ASN A 75 13.60 -3.89 1.31
N CYS A 76 13.82 -5.19 1.09
CA CYS A 76 13.49 -6.25 2.05
C CYS A 76 14.52 -6.40 3.19
N SER A 77 15.64 -5.68 3.14
CA SER A 77 16.83 -5.91 3.96
C SER A 77 16.76 -5.38 5.41
N GLU A 78 15.60 -4.93 5.89
CA GLU A 78 15.50 -4.25 7.20
C GLU A 78 14.60 -4.97 8.23
N ASP A 79 13.90 -6.05 7.84
CA ASP A 79 12.93 -6.73 8.72
C ASP A 79 13.37 -8.16 9.15
N GLU A 80 14.55 -8.63 8.76
CA GLU A 80 15.11 -9.94 9.17
C GLU A 80 16.24 -9.75 10.20
N ASP A 81 15.85 -9.62 11.47
CA ASP A 81 16.70 -9.88 12.64
C ASP A 81 16.45 -11.35 13.05
N ASP A 82 17.10 -12.30 12.38
CA ASP A 82 17.40 -13.61 12.96
C ASP A 82 18.44 -14.36 12.10
N GLY A 83 19.62 -14.62 12.69
CA GLY A 83 20.42 -15.80 12.38
C GLY A 83 21.52 -15.70 11.31
N ASP A 84 22.76 -15.68 11.82
CA ASP A 84 24.05 -16.02 11.21
C ASP A 84 24.09 -17.00 10.00
N ASP A 85 25.04 -16.65 9.11
CA ASP A 85 26.01 -17.49 8.38
C ASP A 85 25.69 -18.13 7.00
N ASP A 86 26.45 -17.63 6.01
CA ASP A 86 26.98 -18.27 4.80
C ASP A 86 26.03 -18.76 3.69
N ASP A 87 25.60 -17.86 2.80
CA ASP A 87 25.26 -18.26 1.41
C ASP A 87 25.67 -17.19 0.39
N ASP A 88 26.63 -17.56 -0.48
CA ASP A 88 27.07 -16.81 -1.67
C ASP A 88 26.03 -17.00 -2.79
N GLY A 89 24.85 -16.45 -2.57
CA GLY A 89 23.74 -16.46 -3.50
C GLY A 89 23.19 -15.05 -3.64
N THR A 90 23.06 -14.56 -4.88
CA THR A 90 22.43 -13.27 -5.19
C THR A 90 21.07 -13.20 -4.47
N GLN A 91 20.94 -12.31 -3.48
CA GLN A 91 19.71 -12.16 -2.71
C GLN A 91 18.54 -11.92 -3.67
N LEU A 92 17.64 -12.90 -3.77
CA LEU A 92 16.52 -12.86 -4.69
C LEU A 92 15.55 -11.77 -4.24
N SER A 93 14.91 -11.11 -5.20
CA SER A 93 13.80 -10.22 -4.84
C SER A 93 12.66 -11.05 -4.29
N CYS A 94 11.83 -10.48 -3.41
CA CYS A 94 10.67 -11.20 -2.86
C CYS A 94 9.71 -11.71 -3.95
N LEU A 95 9.76 -11.15 -5.16
CA LEU A 95 8.96 -11.61 -6.29
C LEU A 95 9.57 -12.85 -6.97
N ASP A 96 10.91 -12.95 -7.00
CA ASP A 96 11.61 -14.12 -7.55
C ASP A 96 11.44 -15.34 -6.63
N GLU A 97 11.44 -15.15 -5.31
CA GLU A 97 11.14 -16.24 -4.37
C GLU A 97 9.69 -16.74 -4.49
N VAL A 98 8.74 -15.82 -4.69
CA VAL A 98 7.33 -16.19 -4.93
C VAL A 98 7.16 -16.92 -6.25
N PHE A 99 7.90 -16.53 -7.28
CA PHE A 99 7.88 -17.20 -8.58
C PHE A 99 8.43 -18.63 -8.48
N LEU A 100 9.58 -18.82 -7.81
CA LEU A 100 10.19 -20.14 -7.65
C LEU A 100 9.33 -21.09 -6.78
N SER A 101 8.69 -20.57 -5.73
CA SER A 101 7.78 -21.38 -4.90
C SER A 101 6.47 -21.77 -5.59
N LEU A 102 6.09 -21.08 -6.68
CA LEU A 102 4.94 -21.45 -7.50
C LEU A 102 5.25 -22.59 -8.48
N ASP A 103 6.46 -22.64 -9.04
CA ASP A 103 6.87 -23.70 -9.98
C ASP A 103 7.02 -25.08 -9.31
N ASP A 104 7.36 -25.14 -8.02
CA ASP A 104 7.46 -26.40 -7.25
C ASP A 104 6.10 -27.10 -7.02
N MET A 105 4.97 -26.46 -7.33
CA MET A 105 3.63 -27.02 -7.12
C MET A 105 3.06 -27.77 -8.32
N ASP A 106 3.67 -27.63 -9.51
CA ASP A 106 3.21 -28.27 -10.74
C ASP A 106 3.81 -29.67 -11.00
N GLU A 107 4.62 -30.20 -10.08
CA GLU A 107 5.28 -31.53 -10.21
C GLU A 107 4.65 -32.66 -9.34
N ILE A 108 3.35 -32.63 -9.07
CA ILE A 108 2.64 -33.82 -8.54
C ILE A 108 2.01 -34.66 -9.66
N SER A 109 2.87 -35.48 -10.26
CA SER A 109 2.57 -36.86 -10.74
C SER A 109 1.46 -37.03 -11.78
N LEU A 110 1.84 -36.97 -13.07
CA LEU A 110 1.11 -37.68 -14.12
C LEU A 110 1.09 -39.20 -13.81
N PRO A 111 -0.04 -39.90 -13.96
CA PRO A 111 -0.08 -41.34 -13.76
C PRO A 111 0.78 -42.03 -14.83
N PHE A 112 1.83 -42.73 -14.41
CA PHE A 112 2.58 -43.64 -15.26
C PHE A 112 1.66 -44.79 -15.71
N ASN A 113 1.71 -45.07 -17.02
CA ASN A 113 1.00 -46.14 -17.72
C ASN A 113 1.30 -47.55 -17.18
#